data_AF-A0A818PWP7-F1
#
_entry.id   AF-A0A818PWP7-F1
#
_cell.length_a   1.000
_cell.length_b   1.000
_cell.length_c   1.000
_cell.angle_alpha   90.00
_cell.angle_beta   90.00
_cell.angle_gamma   90.00
#
_symmetry.space_group_name_H-M   'P 1'
#
loop_
_entity.id
_entity.type
_entity.pdbx_description
1 polymer ?
#
loop_
_entity_poly.entity_id
_entity_poly.type
_entity_poly.pdbx_seq_one_letter_code
_entity_poly.pdbx_strand_id
1 'polypeptide(L)'
;DDISTNDNHTASSLNNSDFFHSTASSLLNPEESSSSSSSSSSSSLIQAKTTNNLSTKKSLIGQLISFSVPADNSCLFSSIYFVLHSGKLDLASNKYLRNLVASKIESDHITYSEAMLGRTNLEYSKWIRR
;
A
#
# COMPACT_ATOMS: atom_id res chain seq x y z
N ASP A 1 -50.20 -42.78 -5.64
CA ASP A 1 -49.44 -43.95 -6.06
C ASP A 1 -48.20 -43.52 -6.84
N ASP A 2 -47.07 -44.12 -6.46
CA ASP A 2 -45.74 -44.20 -7.09
C ASP A 2 -44.74 -43.02 -7.06
N ILE A 3 -43.96 -43.02 -5.96
CA ILE A 3 -42.48 -43.10 -5.84
C ILE A 3 -41.63 -42.98 -7.12
N SER A 4 -40.63 -42.08 -7.09
CA SER A 4 -39.22 -42.48 -7.21
C SER A 4 -38.25 -41.42 -6.68
N THR A 5 -37.44 -41.89 -5.74
CA THR A 5 -36.29 -41.28 -5.08
C THR A 5 -35.11 -41.17 -6.04
N ASN A 6 -34.26 -40.15 -5.90
CA ASN A 6 -32.85 -40.30 -6.25
C ASN A 6 -31.97 -39.47 -5.32
N ASP A 7 -31.50 -40.12 -4.26
CA ASP A 7 -30.32 -39.75 -3.49
C ASP A 7 -29.07 -40.25 -4.24
N ASN A 8 -27.99 -39.47 -4.27
CA ASN A 8 -26.64 -40.04 -4.18
C ASN A 8 -25.61 -39.00 -3.71
N HIS A 9 -25.05 -39.33 -2.56
CA HIS A 9 -23.88 -38.76 -1.91
C HIS A 9 -22.56 -39.07 -2.67
N THR A 10 -21.52 -38.30 -2.35
CA THR A 10 -20.15 -38.75 -1.96
C THR A 10 -18.96 -38.27 -2.83
N ALA A 11 -17.94 -37.78 -2.10
CA ALA A 11 -16.51 -37.61 -2.44
C ALA A 11 -16.14 -36.45 -3.39
N SER A 12 -15.14 -35.60 -3.13
CA SER A 12 -13.84 -35.88 -2.50
C SER A 12 -13.16 -34.57 -2.07
N SER A 13 -12.54 -34.60 -0.88
CA SER A 13 -11.46 -33.68 -0.50
C SER A 13 -10.19 -34.04 -1.27
N LEU A 14 -9.50 -33.05 -1.82
CA LEU A 14 -8.08 -33.15 -2.15
C LEU A 14 -7.36 -31.90 -1.62
N ASN A 15 -6.69 -32.09 -0.49
CA ASN A 15 -5.54 -31.29 -0.08
C ASN A 15 -4.45 -31.47 -1.12
N ASN A 16 -3.80 -30.39 -1.55
CA ASN A 16 -2.45 -30.44 -2.09
C ASN A 16 -1.67 -29.23 -1.56
N SER A 17 -1.08 -29.43 -0.39
CA SER A 17 0.16 -28.77 0.00
C SER A 17 1.31 -29.58 -0.58
N ASP A 18 2.03 -29.04 -1.54
CA ASP A 18 3.43 -29.39 -1.85
C ASP A 18 4.00 -28.24 -2.69
N PHE A 19 4.91 -27.41 -2.15
CA PHE A 19 6.30 -27.69 -1.83
C PHE A 19 7.19 -27.71 -3.08
N PHE A 20 7.93 -26.59 -3.22
CA PHE A 20 9.23 -26.39 -3.89
C PHE A 20 9.52 -27.05 -5.25
N HIS A 21 9.73 -26.21 -6.28
CA HIS A 21 10.73 -26.53 -7.31
C HIS A 21 11.41 -25.27 -7.91
N SER A 22 12.74 -25.27 -7.82
CA SER A 22 13.75 -24.73 -8.74
C SER A 22 13.72 -23.26 -9.16
N THR A 23 14.56 -22.46 -8.49
CA THR A 23 15.35 -21.44 -9.18
C THR A 23 16.70 -22.02 -9.57
N ALA A 24 16.90 -22.27 -10.87
CA ALA A 24 18.23 -22.39 -11.45
C ALA A 24 18.20 -21.98 -12.93
N SER A 25 19.08 -21.02 -13.26
CA SER A 25 19.69 -20.65 -14.57
C SER A 25 19.65 -19.12 -14.74
N SER A 26 20.70 -18.38 -14.34
CA SER A 26 22.03 -18.23 -14.98
C SER A 26 22.01 -17.20 -16.12
N LEU A 27 22.62 -16.03 -15.89
CA LEU A 27 23.38 -15.29 -16.89
C LEU A 27 24.56 -14.57 -16.22
N LEU A 28 25.67 -14.62 -16.95
CA LEU A 28 27.04 -14.29 -16.55
C LEU A 28 27.31 -12.77 -16.47
N ASN A 29 28.20 -12.37 -15.55
CA ASN A 29 29.50 -11.76 -15.88
C ASN A 29 30.33 -11.51 -14.59
N PRO A 30 31.61 -11.93 -14.55
CA PRO A 30 32.56 -11.55 -13.51
C PRO A 30 33.46 -10.35 -13.88
N GLU A 31 34.07 -9.82 -12.82
CA GLU A 31 34.97 -8.66 -12.61
C GLU A 31 36.17 -8.53 -13.58
N GLU A 32 36.98 -7.46 -13.63
CA GLU A 32 37.62 -6.74 -12.53
C GLU A 32 38.45 -5.52 -13.02
N SER A 33 38.83 -4.67 -12.03
CA SER A 33 40.05 -3.84 -11.91
C SER A 33 40.08 -2.47 -12.60
N SER A 34 40.56 -1.36 -12.01
CA SER A 34 41.15 -1.05 -10.69
C SER A 34 41.53 0.45 -10.63
N SER A 35 41.39 1.11 -9.46
CA SER A 35 42.32 2.12 -8.86
C SER A 35 41.56 3.01 -7.85
N SER A 36 41.49 2.72 -6.55
CA SER A 36 42.43 3.06 -5.47
C SER A 36 42.84 4.55 -5.36
N SER A 37 42.33 5.24 -4.32
CA SER A 37 43.16 6.00 -3.38
C SER A 37 42.37 6.44 -2.14
N SER A 38 43.01 6.23 -1.01
CA SER A 38 42.58 6.23 0.39
C SER A 38 42.71 7.58 1.09
N SER A 39 41.98 7.72 2.23
CA SER A 39 42.36 8.37 3.51
C SER A 39 42.96 9.79 3.47
N SER A 40 42.48 10.76 4.26
CA SER A 40 42.91 10.87 5.67
C SER A 40 42.11 11.91 6.46
N SER A 41 41.96 11.58 7.73
CA SER A 41 41.44 12.35 8.86
C SER A 41 42.00 13.76 9.01
N SER A 42 41.17 14.67 9.53
CA SER A 42 41.62 15.72 10.44
C SER A 42 40.54 15.98 11.49
N SER A 43 40.89 15.57 12.70
CA SER A 43 40.23 15.79 13.97
C SER A 43 40.02 17.27 14.28
N SER A 44 38.86 17.60 14.83
CA SER A 44 38.75 18.63 15.87
C SER A 44 37.62 18.28 16.82
N LEU A 45 38.04 17.84 18.00
CA LEU A 45 37.23 17.70 19.19
C LEU A 45 36.67 19.07 19.56
N ILE A 46 35.35 19.22 19.56
CA ILE A 46 34.68 20.19 20.44
C ILE A 46 33.72 19.40 21.31
N GLN A 47 34.24 19.03 22.48
CA GLN A 47 33.45 18.72 23.64
C GLN A 47 32.72 20.00 24.07
N ALA A 48 31.41 20.06 23.83
CA ALA A 48 30.56 21.07 24.44
C ALA A 48 29.26 20.43 24.91
N LYS A 49 29.33 19.99 26.17
CA LYS A 49 28.31 20.19 27.20
C LYS A 49 26.94 19.57 26.94
N THR A 50 26.71 18.47 27.65
CA THR A 50 25.43 18.11 28.24
C THR A 50 24.75 19.35 28.82
N THR A 51 23.83 19.93 28.06
CA THR A 51 22.73 20.68 28.63
C THR A 51 21.50 19.83 28.39
N ASN A 52 20.95 19.29 29.47
CA ASN A 52 19.57 18.85 29.53
C ASN A 52 18.69 20.06 29.18
N ASN A 53 18.55 20.35 27.88
CA ASN A 53 17.49 21.22 27.43
C ASN A 53 16.26 20.34 27.50
N LEU A 54 15.64 20.32 28.68
CA LEU A 54 14.22 20.10 28.83
C LEU A 54 13.56 21.19 27.97
N SER A 55 13.59 20.96 26.65
CA SER A 55 12.94 21.78 25.66
C SER A 55 11.50 21.70 26.06
N THR A 56 11.06 22.77 26.74
CA THR A 56 9.71 23.02 27.16
C THR A 56 8.81 22.41 26.12
N LYS A 57 8.11 21.33 26.48
CA LYS A 57 7.13 20.63 25.66
C LYS A 57 6.05 21.68 25.40
N LYS A 58 6.30 22.56 24.43
CA LYS A 58 5.39 23.63 24.05
C LYS A 58 4.17 22.87 23.60
N SER A 59 3.11 23.01 24.39
CA SER A 59 1.87 22.31 24.12
C SER A 59 1.49 22.62 22.67
N LEU A 60 1.50 21.61 21.80
CA LEU A 60 1.22 21.75 20.37
C LEU A 60 -0.27 22.04 20.11
N ILE A 61 -1.00 22.50 21.13
CA ILE A 61 -2.40 22.88 21.04
C ILE A 61 -2.49 24.01 20.02
N GLY A 62 -3.20 23.75 18.92
CA GLY A 62 -3.40 24.69 17.84
C GLY A 62 -2.32 24.68 16.74
N GLN A 63 -1.39 23.73 16.73
CA GLN A 63 -0.42 23.60 15.65
C GLN A 63 -0.82 22.49 14.66
N LEU A 64 -0.89 22.84 13.37
CA LEU A 64 -1.07 21.87 12.29
C LEU A 64 0.26 21.18 11.97
N ILE A 65 0.26 19.86 11.94
CA ILE A 65 1.42 19.03 11.64
C ILE A 65 1.08 18.15 10.45
N SER A 66 1.96 18.08 9.45
CA SER A 66 1.82 17.17 8.32
C SER A 66 2.20 15.75 8.73
N PHE A 67 1.32 14.79 8.45
CA PHE A 67 1.62 13.38 8.57
C PHE A 67 2.08 12.82 7.21
N SER A 68 3.21 12.11 7.18
CA SER A 68 3.72 11.49 5.95
C SER A 68 3.09 10.12 5.75
N VAL A 69 2.46 9.93 4.59
CA VAL A 69 1.96 8.62 4.11
C VAL A 69 2.91 8.05 3.05
N PRO A 70 2.90 6.73 2.80
CA PRO A 70 3.68 6.14 1.71
C PRO A 70 3.44 6.84 0.36
N ALA A 71 4.52 7.04 -0.40
CA ALA A 71 4.49 7.72 -1.70
C ALA A 71 4.05 6.77 -2.84
N ASP A 72 2.92 6.09 -2.66
CA ASP A 72 2.32 5.21 -3.67
C ASP A 72 1.10 5.88 -4.33
N ASN A 73 0.50 5.20 -5.32
CA ASN A 73 -0.70 5.68 -6.01
C ASN A 73 -1.94 5.75 -5.10
N SER A 74 -1.85 5.26 -3.86
CA SER A 74 -2.92 5.22 -2.87
C SER A 74 -2.79 6.25 -1.76
N CYS A 75 -1.76 7.10 -1.78
CA CYS A 75 -1.51 8.14 -0.77
C CYS A 75 -2.73 9.02 -0.46
N LEU A 76 -3.56 9.35 -1.46
CA LEU A 76 -4.81 10.08 -1.25
C LEU A 76 -5.77 9.32 -0.32
N PHE A 77 -6.00 8.03 -0.60
CA PHE A 77 -6.89 7.18 0.19
C PHE A 77 -6.35 6.97 1.60
N SER A 78 -5.04 6.77 1.75
CA SER A 78 -4.39 6.64 3.06
C SER A 78 -4.50 7.93 3.88
N SER A 79 -4.36 9.09 3.25
CA SER A 79 -4.51 10.40 3.92
C SER A 79 -5.94 10.65 4.38
N ILE A 80 -6.93 10.34 3.54
CA ILE A 80 -8.35 10.45 3.90
C ILE A 80 -8.67 9.52 5.07
N TYR A 81 -8.22 8.26 5.00
CA TYR A 81 -8.44 7.29 6.07
C TYR A 81 -7.84 7.79 7.39
N PHE A 82 -6.60 8.26 7.38
CA PHE A 82 -5.89 8.77 8.56
C PHE A 82 -6.68 9.86 9.28
N VAL A 83 -7.17 10.87 8.53
CA VAL A 83 -7.94 11.98 9.11
C VAL A 83 -9.28 11.52 9.66
N LEU A 84 -9.99 10.63 8.96
CA LEU A 84 -11.30 10.13 9.39
C LEU A 84 -11.21 9.17 10.58
N HIS A 85 -10.08 8.50 10.79
CA HIS A 85 -9.89 7.48 11.83
C HIS A 85 -8.98 7.96 12.97
N SER A 86 -9.01 9.27 13.26
CA SER A 86 -8.31 9.88 14.39
C SER A 86 -6.80 9.58 14.42
N GLY A 87 -6.16 9.60 13.26
CA GLY A 87 -4.73 9.38 13.10
C GLY A 87 -4.28 7.92 12.99
N LYS A 88 -5.22 6.97 12.81
CA LYS A 88 -4.88 5.57 12.54
C LYS A 88 -4.57 5.38 11.06
N LEU A 89 -3.42 4.76 10.76
CA LEU A 89 -3.05 4.40 9.40
C LEU A 89 -3.30 2.90 9.17
N ASP A 90 -4.12 2.60 8.17
CA ASP A 90 -4.33 1.24 7.66
C ASP A 90 -4.26 1.26 6.13
N LEU A 91 -3.24 0.61 5.56
CA LEU A 91 -3.03 0.56 4.11
C LEU A 91 -3.99 -0.41 3.42
N ALA A 92 -4.55 -1.38 4.14
CA ALA A 92 -5.55 -2.29 3.58
C ALA A 92 -6.86 -1.55 3.22
N SER A 93 -7.15 -0.47 3.94
CA SER A 93 -8.30 0.41 3.69
C SER A 93 -8.29 1.04 2.28
N ASN A 94 -7.11 1.20 1.66
CA ASN A 94 -6.98 1.80 0.33
C ASN A 94 -7.84 1.06 -0.72
N LYS A 95 -7.80 -0.28 -0.70
CA LYS A 95 -8.59 -1.11 -1.62
C LYS A 95 -10.09 -0.98 -1.36
N TYR A 96 -10.48 -0.91 -0.09
CA TYR A 96 -11.88 -0.71 0.31
C TYR A 96 -12.40 0.64 -0.19
N LEU A 97 -11.66 1.73 0.03
CA LEU A 97 -12.06 3.07 -0.39
C LEU A 97 -12.14 3.19 -1.92
N ARG A 98 -11.19 2.61 -2.66
CA ARG A 98 -11.24 2.52 -4.12
C ARG A 98 -12.48 1.79 -4.62
N ASN A 99 -12.81 0.66 -4.00
CA ASN A 99 -14.02 -0.09 -4.33
C ASN A 99 -15.30 0.70 -4.03
N LEU A 100 -15.36 1.41 -2.90
CA LEU A 100 -16.50 2.25 -2.55
C LEU A 100 -16.73 3.36 -3.60
N VAL A 101 -15.67 4.03 -4.04
CA VAL A 101 -15.74 5.04 -5.12
C VAL A 101 -16.22 4.40 -6.42
N ALA A 102 -15.65 3.26 -6.82
CA ALA A 102 -16.08 2.57 -8.04
C ALA A 102 -17.56 2.18 -8.00
N SER A 103 -18.03 1.61 -6.89
CA SER A 103 -19.44 1.26 -6.70
C SER A 103 -20.36 2.48 -6.76
N LYS A 104 -19.92 3.63 -6.23
CA LYS A 104 -20.69 4.87 -6.34
C LYS A 104 -20.77 5.36 -7.79
N ILE A 105 -19.67 5.30 -8.52
CA ILE A 105 -19.60 5.69 -9.94
C ILE A 105 -20.50 4.79 -10.80
N GLU A 106 -20.47 3.48 -10.58
CA GLU A 106 -21.31 2.51 -11.30
C GLU A 106 -22.82 2.68 -11.00
N SER A 107 -23.18 3.24 -9.84
CA SER A 107 -24.58 3.43 -9.47
C SER A 107 -25.25 4.67 -10.09
N ASP A 108 -24.47 5.63 -10.61
CA ASP A 108 -24.98 6.93 -11.05
C ASP A 108 -24.32 7.38 -12.36
N HIS A 109 -24.82 6.85 -13.47
CA HIS A 109 -24.31 7.13 -14.81
C HIS A 109 -24.61 8.55 -15.32
N ILE A 110 -25.53 9.28 -14.68
CA ILE A 110 -25.87 10.65 -15.06
C ILE A 110 -24.84 11.60 -14.49
N THR A 111 -24.58 11.52 -13.18
CA THR A 111 -23.56 12.35 -12.52
C THR A 111 -22.16 11.96 -13.00
N TYR A 112 -21.87 10.66 -13.10
CA TYR A 112 -20.57 10.15 -13.50
C TYR A 112 -20.60 9.70 -14.97
N SER A 113 -20.94 10.65 -15.84
CA SER A 113 -20.92 10.48 -17.29
C SER A 113 -19.50 10.53 -17.86
N GLU A 114 -19.34 10.12 -19.12
CA GLU A 114 -18.06 10.15 -19.81
C GLU A 114 -17.46 11.57 -19.88
N ALA A 115 -18.31 12.58 -20.04
CA ALA A 115 -17.88 13.98 -20.03
C ALA A 115 -17.28 14.41 -18.68
N MET A 116 -17.79 13.88 -17.57
CA MET A 116 -17.26 14.17 -16.22
C MET A 116 -16.00 13.36 -15.91
N LEU A 117 -15.93 12.11 -16.35
CA LEU A 117 -14.85 11.17 -16.01
C LEU A 117 -13.66 11.22 -16.99
N GLY A 118 -13.86 11.80 -18.17
CA GLY A 118 -12.89 11.80 -19.27
C GLY A 118 -12.65 10.42 -19.90
N ARG A 119 -13.53 9.46 -19.61
CA ARG A 119 -13.56 8.09 -20.15
C ARG A 119 -14.90 7.44 -19.81
N THR A 120 -15.20 6.27 -20.40
CA THR A 120 -16.47 5.59 -20.08
C THR A 120 -16.56 5.25 -18.59
N ASN A 121 -17.78 5.27 -18.06
CA ASN A 121 -18.04 4.97 -16.64
C ASN A 121 -17.42 3.63 -16.22
N LEU A 122 -17.64 2.58 -17.01
CA LEU A 122 -17.11 1.24 -16.76
C LEU A 122 -15.57 1.20 -16.74
N GLU A 123 -14.91 1.90 -17.66
CA GLU A 123 -13.45 1.97 -17.70
C GLU A 123 -12.89 2.73 -16.50
N TYR A 124 -13.56 3.82 -16.09
CA TYR A 124 -13.15 4.57 -14.91
C TYR A 124 -13.27 3.72 -13.65
N SER A 125 -14.40 3.03 -13.47
CA SER A 125 -14.64 2.15 -12.32
C SER A 125 -13.63 1.00 -12.25
N LYS A 126 -13.23 0.43 -13.39
CA LYS A 126 -12.14 -0.55 -13.43
C LYS A 126 -10.77 0.07 -13.12
N TRP A 127 -10.51 1.28 -13.60
CA TRP A 127 -9.24 1.96 -13.38
C TRP A 127 -9.02 2.35 -11.93
N ILE A 128 -10.03 2.94 -11.26
CA ILE A 128 -9.89 3.42 -9.88
C ILE A 128 -9.75 2.28 -8.87
N ARG A 129 -10.23 1.07 -9.19
CA ARG A 129 -10.08 -0.14 -8.35
C ARG A 129 -8.66 -0.71 -8.30
N ARG A 130 -7.81 -0.38 -9.28
CA ARG A 130 -6.39 -0.76 -9.26
C ARG A 130 -5.67 -0.01 -8.15
#